data_AF-A0A554KRA5-F1
#
_entry.id   AF-A0A554KRA5-F1
#
_cell.length_a   1.000
_cell.length_b   1.000
_cell.length_c   1.000
_cell.angle_alpha   90.00
_cell.angle_beta   90.00
_cell.angle_gamma   90.00
#
_symmetry.space_group_name_H-M   'P 1'
#
loop_
_entity.id
_entity.type
_entity.pdbx_description
1 polymer ?
#
loop_
_entity_poly.entity_id
_entity_poly.type
_entity_poly.pdbx_seq_one_letter_code
_entity_poly.pdbx_strand_id
1 'polypeptide(L)' 'GAAIFAVIAVAHAGRLFYQWPAEIAGWPVPMWFSVIVALMAGVMAWGLWKGK' A
#
# COMPACT_ATOMS: atom_id res chain seq x y z
N GLY A 1 1.50 -0.03 15.08
CA GLY A 1 0.76 -0.81 14.07
C GLY A 1 0.04 0.08 13.07
N ALA A 2 -1.16 0.58 13.41
CA ALA A 2 -2.05 1.28 12.47
C ALA A 2 -1.39 2.37 11.60
N ALA A 3 -0.55 3.24 12.18
CA ALA A 3 0.12 4.31 11.43
C ALA A 3 1.04 3.78 10.30
N ILE A 4 1.76 2.69 10.55
CA ILE A 4 2.65 2.07 9.55
C ILE A 4 1.81 1.55 8.38
N PHE A 5 0.74 0.80 8.68
CA PHE A 5 -0.16 0.29 7.64
C PHE A 5 -0.87 1.41 6.87
N ALA A 6 -1.22 2.52 7.53
CA ALA A 6 -1.80 3.68 6.86
C ALA A 6 -0.81 4.32 5.88
N VAL A 7 0.45 4.51 6.28
CA VAL A 7 1.50 5.04 5.40
C VAL A 7 1.72 4.12 4.19
N ILE A 8 1.78 2.80 4.40
CA ILE A 8 1.91 1.82 3.31
C ILE A 8 0.71 1.93 2.35
N ALA A 9 -0.51 1.98 2.88
CA ALA A 9 -1.72 2.11 2.06
C ALA A 9 -1.69 3.38 1.19
N VAL A 10 -1.30 4.52 1.79
CA VAL A 10 -1.18 5.80 1.08
C VAL A 10 -0.07 5.77 0.03
N ALA A 11 1.09 5.17 0.33
CA ALA A 11 2.18 5.05 -0.63
C ALA A 11 1.77 4.22 -1.86
N HIS A 12 1.09 3.09 -1.67
CA HIS A 12 0.58 2.29 -2.78
C HIS A 12 -0.56 2.96 -3.53
N ALA A 13 -1.46 3.69 -2.84
CA ALA A 13 -2.46 4.51 -3.50
C ALA A 13 -1.80 5.60 -4.36
N GLY A 14 -0.80 6.31 -3.82
CA GLY A 14 -0.02 7.31 -4.56
C GLY A 14 0.64 6.70 -5.79
N ARG A 15 1.24 5.52 -5.65
CA ARG A 15 1.81 4.78 -6.79
C ARG A 15 0.78 4.50 -7.89
N LEU A 16 -0.45 4.13 -7.53
CA LEU A 16 -1.54 3.92 -8.49
C LEU A 16 -1.99 5.22 -9.16
N PHE A 17 -2.12 6.33 -8.41
CA PHE A 17 -2.59 7.58 -8.99
C PHE A 17 -1.55 8.26 -9.88
N TYR A 18 -0.30 8.26 -9.45
CA TYR A 18 0.79 8.93 -10.17
C TYR A 18 1.57 7.99 -11.11
N GLN A 19 1.15 6.73 -11.22
CA GLN A 19 1.76 5.71 -12.07
C GLN A 19 3.28 5.56 -11.80
N TRP A 20 3.69 5.62 -10.53
CA TRP A 20 5.11 5.57 -10.17
C TRP A 20 5.72 4.21 -10.56
N PRO A 21 6.84 4.22 -11.31
CA PRO A 21 7.59 3.00 -11.56
C PRO A 21 8.18 2.53 -10.22
N ALA A 22 8.08 1.24 -9.95
CA ALA A 22 8.88 0.64 -8.90
C ALA A 22 9.38 -0.71 -9.35
N GLU A 23 10.63 -0.94 -8.98
CA GLU A 23 11.43 -2.08 -9.37
C GLU A 23 12.07 -2.63 -8.11
N ILE A 24 12.08 -3.95 -8.00
CA ILE A 24 12.71 -4.65 -6.89
C ILE A 24 13.69 -5.64 -7.50
N ALA A 25 14.99 -5.43 -7.24
CA ALA A 25 16.07 -6.28 -7.74
C ALA A 25 15.99 -6.58 -9.25
N GLY A 26 15.78 -5.57 -10.10
CA GLY A 26 15.67 -5.77 -11.55
C GLY A 26 14.26 -6.09 -12.05
N TRP A 27 13.32 -6.43 -11.16
CA TRP A 27 11.97 -6.84 -11.55
C TRP A 27 10.98 -5.67 -11.45
N PRO A 28 10.38 -5.22 -12.56
CA PRO A 28 9.36 -4.19 -12.54
C PRO A 28 8.10 -4.75 -11.87
N VAL A 29 7.72 -4.17 -10.74
CA VAL A 29 6.56 -4.61 -9.98
C VAL A 29 5.30 -4.23 -10.75
N PRO A 30 4.44 -5.19 -11.15
CA PRO A 30 3.22 -4.88 -11.87
C PRO A 30 2.26 -4.01 -11.06
N MET A 31 1.54 -3.11 -11.73
CA MET A 31 0.69 -2.11 -11.08
C MET A 31 -0.42 -2.74 -10.21
N TRP A 32 -0.96 -3.88 -10.62
CA TRP A 32 -2.02 -4.60 -9.89
C TRP A 32 -1.60 -5.03 -8.48
N PHE A 33 -0.31 -5.27 -8.22
CA PHE A 33 0.17 -5.55 -6.86
C PHE A 33 -0.10 -4.38 -5.92
N SER A 34 0.04 -3.14 -6.38
CA SER A 34 -0.22 -1.96 -5.56
C SER A 34 -1.70 -1.84 -5.18
N VAL A 35 -2.63 -2.33 -6.01
CA VAL A 35 -4.05 -2.38 -5.65
C VAL A 35 -4.28 -3.31 -4.47
N ILE A 36 -3.72 -4.52 -4.53
CA ILE A 36 -3.87 -5.52 -3.47
C ILE A 36 -3.25 -5.01 -2.16
N VAL A 37 -2.02 -4.50 -2.23
CA VAL A 37 -1.33 -4.02 -1.02
C VAL A 37 -2.01 -2.79 -0.44
N ALA A 38 -2.50 -1.85 -1.26
CA ALA A 38 -3.25 -0.69 -0.77
C ALA A 38 -4.52 -1.12 -0.01
N LEU A 39 -5.28 -2.09 -0.54
CA LEU A 39 -6.49 -2.59 0.11
C LEU A 39 -6.17 -3.34 1.41
N MET A 40 -5.20 -4.27 1.39
CA MET A 40 -4.81 -5.03 2.58
C MET A 40 -4.28 -4.12 3.67
N ALA A 41 -3.37 -3.21 3.34
CA ALA A 41 -2.81 -2.26 4.30
C ALA A 41 -3.88 -1.30 4.83
N GLY A 42 -4.83 -0.87 4.00
CA GLY A 42 -5.97 -0.06 4.43
C GLY A 42 -6.87 -0.77 5.44
N VAL A 43 -7.23 -2.03 5.17
CA VAL A 43 -8.03 -2.86 6.09
C VAL A 43 -7.31 -3.09 7.41
N MET A 44 -6.01 -3.42 7.37
CA MET A 44 -5.19 -3.61 8.57
C MET A 44 -5.04 -2.32 9.37
N ALA A 45 -4.83 -1.17 8.70
CA ALA A 45 -4.76 0.13 9.35
C ALA A 45 -6.06 0.46 10.07
N TRP A 46 -7.20 0.24 9.41
CA TRP A 46 -8.53 0.48 9.97
C TRP A 46 -8.83 -0.42 11.18
N GLY A 47 -8.59 -1.73 11.04
CA GLY A 47 -8.81 -2.68 12.13
C GLY A 47 -7.95 -2.36 13.36
N LEU A 48 -6.68 -2.04 13.15
CA LEU A 48 -5.75 -1.65 14.22
C LEU A 48 -6.00 -0.25 14.78
N TRP A 49 -6.74 0.61 14.08
CA TRP A 49 -7.16 1.91 14.61
C TRP A 49 -8.41 1.76 15.49
N LYS A 50 -9.37 0.95 15.05
CA LYS A 50 -10.62 0.65 15.78
C LYS A 50 -10.43 -0.20 17.04
N GLY A 51 -9.41 -1.07 17.07
CA GLY A 51 -9.11 -1.93 18.22
C GLY A 51 -8.17 -1.31 19.25
N LYS A 52 -7.86 -0.02 19.13
CA LYS A 52 -7.18 0.78 20.17
C LYS A 52 -8.21 1.49 21.02
#